data_AF-A0AAV6BZ12-F1
#
_entry.id   AF-A0AAV6BZ12-F1
#
_cell.length_a   1.000
_cell.length_b   1.000
_cell.length_c   1.000
_cell.angle_alpha   90.00
_cell.angle_beta   90.00
_cell.angle_gamma   90.00
#
_symmetry.space_group_name_H-M   'P 1'
#
loop_
_entity.id
_entity.type
_entity.pdbx_description
1 polymer ?
#
loop_
_entity_poly.entity_id
_entity_poly.type
_entity_poly.pdbx_seq_one_letter_code
_entity_poly.pdbx_strand_id
1 'polypeptide(L)' 'MTKYGKAAAKSVRRAMRKRKQGTLLSGRGGKGGRVRSREQAIAIGLSEARKKGAKVPPRKRQSRRAVG' A
#
# COMPACT_ATOMS: atom_id res chain seq x y z
N MET A 1 10.19 11.76 -15.81
CA MET A 1 10.18 10.37 -15.31
C MET A 1 9.05 10.19 -14.28
N THR A 2 8.16 9.20 -14.42
CA THR A 2 7.06 9.01 -13.46
C THR A 2 7.60 8.62 -12.08
N LYS A 3 7.09 9.25 -11.01
CA LYS A 3 7.51 8.93 -9.63
C LYS A 3 7.26 7.46 -9.28
N TYR A 4 6.23 6.84 -9.84
CA TYR A 4 5.89 5.43 -9.66
C TYR A 4 6.09 4.66 -10.97
N GLY A 5 6.63 3.43 -10.87
CA GLY A 5 6.71 2.52 -12.02
C GLY A 5 5.35 1.90 -12.38
N LYS A 6 5.20 1.43 -13.62
CA LYS A 6 3.97 0.76 -14.11
C LYS A 6 3.54 -0.41 -13.21
N ALA A 7 4.51 -1.18 -12.70
CA ALA A 7 4.27 -2.28 -11.77
C ALA A 7 3.65 -1.82 -10.43
N ALA A 8 4.05 -0.65 -9.92
CA ALA A 8 3.47 -0.07 -8.72
C ALA A 8 2.01 0.35 -8.95
N ALA A 9 1.73 1.00 -10.08
CA ALA A 9 0.37 1.37 -10.46
C ALA A 9 -0.55 0.14 -10.60
N LYS A 10 -0.06 -0.97 -11.17
CA LYS A 10 -0.81 -2.24 -11.29
C LYS A 10 -1.14 -2.83 -9.93
N SER A 11 -0.20 -2.84 -8.99
CA SER A 11 -0.43 -3.34 -7.62
C SER A 11 -1.44 -2.50 -6.86
N VAL A 12 -1.37 -1.17 -6.93
CA VAL A 12 -2.36 -0.26 -6.32
C VAL A 12 -3.74 -0.50 -6.93
N ARG A 13 -3.84 -0.61 -8.26
CA ARG A 13 -5.11 -0.90 -8.94
C ARG A 13 -5.73 -2.22 -8.46
N ARG A 14 -4.92 -3.27 -8.28
CA ARG A 14 -5.37 -4.57 -7.77
C ARG A 14 -5.89 -4.45 -6.33
N ALA A 15 -5.13 -3.80 -5.45
CA ALA A 15 -5.55 -3.58 -4.06
C ALA A 15 -6.87 -2.79 -3.99
N MET A 16 -6.98 -1.72 -4.80
CA MET A 16 -8.21 -0.93 -4.90
C MET A 16 -9.40 -1.73 -5.38
N ARG A 17 -9.22 -2.65 -6.34
CA ARG A 17 -10.28 -3.55 -6.81
C ARG A 17 -10.75 -4.49 -5.70
N LYS A 18 -9.81 -5.15 -5.00
CA LYS A 18 -10.13 -6.01 -3.84
C LYS A 18 -10.85 -5.25 -2.73
N ARG A 19 -10.45 -4.00 -2.47
CA ARG A 19 -11.12 -3.14 -1.49
C ARG A 19 -12.57 -2.86 -1.92
N LYS A 20 -12.80 -2.48 -3.18
CA LYS A 20 -14.16 -2.26 -3.72
C LYS A 20 -15.04 -3.51 -3.63
N GLN A 21 -14.43 -4.70 -3.69
CA GLN A 21 -15.10 -5.98 -3.52
C GLN A 21 -15.27 -6.40 -2.04
N GLY A 22 -14.74 -5.65 -1.07
CA GLY A 22 -14.80 -6.01 0.35
C GLY A 22 -13.89 -7.17 0.77
N THR A 23 -12.96 -7.61 -0.10
CA THR A 23 -12.10 -8.79 0.12
C THR A 23 -10.66 -8.43 0.49
N LEU A 24 -10.29 -7.15 0.48
CA LEU A 24 -8.95 -6.74 0.86
C LEU A 24 -8.79 -6.81 2.38
N LEU A 25 -7.81 -7.61 2.85
CA LEU A 25 -7.45 -7.75 4.25
C LEU A 25 -6.14 -7.01 4.55
N SER A 26 -5.98 -6.57 5.79
CA SER A 26 -4.78 -5.92 6.30
C SER A 26 -4.04 -6.80 7.33
N GLY A 27 -2.78 -6.47 7.61
CA GLY A 27 -1.95 -7.24 8.56
C GLY A 27 -1.41 -8.56 8.01
N ARG A 28 -0.52 -9.21 8.78
CA ARG A 28 0.05 -10.52 8.43
C ARG A 28 -1.05 -11.58 8.44
N GLY A 29 -1.24 -12.27 7.32
CA GLY A 29 -2.29 -13.29 7.18
C GLY A 29 -3.73 -12.75 7.30
N GLY A 30 -3.95 -11.45 7.13
CA GLY A 30 -5.29 -10.85 7.24
C GLY A 30 -5.76 -10.55 8.68
N LYS A 31 -4.89 -10.71 9.69
CA LYS A 31 -5.21 -10.46 11.11
C LYS A 31 -5.64 -9.01 11.42
N GLY A 32 -5.30 -8.05 10.57
CA GLY A 32 -5.76 -6.66 10.70
C GLY A 32 -7.19 -6.42 10.17
N GLY A 33 -7.89 -7.48 9.75
CA GLY A 33 -9.26 -7.40 9.28
C GLY A 33 -9.41 -6.75 7.90
N ARG A 34 -10.66 -6.49 7.50
CA ARG A 34 -11.01 -5.87 6.21
C ARG A 34 -10.54 -4.42 6.14
N VAL A 35 -9.99 -4.05 4.98
CA VAL A 35 -9.55 -2.69 4.70
C VAL A 35 -10.75 -1.78 4.49
N ARG A 36 -10.88 -0.76 5.34
CA ARG A 36 -12.02 0.16 5.33
C ARG A 36 -11.76 1.40 4.48
N SER A 37 -10.53 1.90 4.45
CA SER A 37 -10.21 3.16 3.77
C SER A 37 -9.52 2.98 2.42
N ARG A 38 -9.75 3.93 1.51
CA ARG A 38 -9.06 4.01 0.21
C ARG A 38 -7.56 4.19 0.39
N GLU A 39 -7.16 5.05 1.32
CA GLU A 39 -5.77 5.34 1.62
C GLU A 39 -5.03 4.08 2.09
N GLN A 40 -5.65 3.28 2.97
CA GLN A 40 -5.06 2.02 3.43
C GLN A 40 -4.88 1.02 2.29
N ALA A 41 -5.84 0.94 1.36
CA ALA A 41 -5.70 0.09 0.17
C ALA A 41 -4.54 0.55 -0.74
N ILE A 42 -4.37 1.87 -0.91
CA ILE A 42 -3.22 2.43 -1.64
C ILE A 42 -1.91 2.09 -0.93
N ALA A 43 -1.86 2.25 0.40
CA ALA A 43 -0.68 1.94 1.20
C ALA A 43 -0.29 0.46 1.12
N ILE A 44 -1.26 -0.45 1.14
CA ILE A 44 -1.04 -1.89 0.94
C ILE A 44 -0.54 -2.16 -0.48
N GLY A 45 -1.18 -1.60 -1.50
CA GLY A 45 -0.76 -1.77 -2.89
C GLY A 45 0.66 -1.26 -3.16
N LEU A 46 1.05 -0.13 -2.56
CA LEU A 46 2.41 0.41 -2.63
C LEU A 46 3.41 -0.46 -1.84
N SER A 47 3.01 -1.04 -0.71
CA SER A 47 3.83 -1.95 0.08
C SER A 47 4.09 -3.27 -0.67
N GLU A 48 3.05 -3.86 -1.28
CA GLU A 48 3.18 -5.04 -2.14
C GLU A 48 4.09 -4.75 -3.35
N ALA A 49 3.92 -3.59 -3.98
CA ALA A 49 4.77 -3.17 -5.09
C ALA A 49 6.25 -3.11 -4.69
N ARG A 50 6.56 -2.51 -3.53
CA ARG A 50 7.93 -2.41 -3.02
C ARG A 50 8.53 -3.80 -2.73
N LYS A 51 7.76 -4.71 -2.11
CA LYS A 51 8.18 -6.09 -1.87
C LYS A 51 8.50 -6.86 -3.15
N LYS A 52 7.83 -6.52 -4.25
CA LYS A 52 8.05 -7.10 -5.58
C LYS A 52 9.15 -6.41 -6.38
N GLY A 53 9.93 -5.51 -5.79
CA GLY A 53 11.00 -4.78 -6.47
C GLY A 53 10.52 -3.70 -7.46
N ALA A 54 9.23 -3.33 -7.43
CA ALA A 54 8.76 -2.25 -8.29
C ALA A 54 9.32 -0.89 -7.84
N LYS A 55 9.56 0.00 -8.81
CA LYS A 55 9.96 1.39 -8.54
C LYS A 55 8.86 2.13 -7.77
N VAL A 56 9.04 2.25 -6.46
CA VAL A 56 8.19 3.00 -5.55
C VAL A 56 9.07 4.01 -4.82
N PRO A 57 8.74 5.32 -4.83
CA PRO A 57 9.47 6.31 -4.07
C PRO A 57 9.59 5.92 -2.59
N PRO A 58 10.69 6.30 -1.93
CA PRO A 58 10.79 6.16 -0.49
C PRO A 58 9.63 6.91 0.17
N ARG A 59 9.10 6.36 1.26
CA ARG A 59 8.18 7.12 2.11
C ARG A 59 8.94 8.34 2.59
N LYS A 60 8.34 9.54 2.53
CA LYS A 60 8.91 10.70 3.22
C LYS A 60 9.08 10.30 4.69
N ARG A 61 10.29 10.41 5.23
CA ARG A 61 10.50 10.27 6.68
C ARG A 61 9.71 11.42 7.32
N GLN A 62 8.55 11.13 7.91
CA GLN A 62 8.08 11.99 8.98
C GLN A 62 9.16 11.88 10.05
N SER A 63 9.79 12.99 10.39
CA SER A 63 10.71 13.06 11.53
C SER A 63 10.01 12.35 12.69
N ARG A 64 10.64 11.31 13.24
CA ARG A 64 10.15 10.71 14.49
C ARG A 64 10.14 11.87 15.48
N ARG A 65 8.97 12.41 15.81
CA ARG A 65 8.83 13.23 17.00
C ARG A 65 9.17 12.26 18.12
N ALA A 66 10.38 12.39 18.65
CA ALA A 66 10.80 11.66 19.82
C ALA A 66 9.82 12.04 20.92
N VAL A 67 8.85 11.17 21.17
CA VAL A 67 8.08 11.22 22.40
C VAL A 67 8.99 10.52 23.40
N GLY A 68 9.77 11.34 24.11
CA GLY A 68 10.32 10.98 25.41
C GLY A 68 9.22 11.08 26.46
#